data_AF-X1CFQ6-F1
#
_entry.id   AF-X1CFQ6-F1
#
_cell.length_a   1.000
_cell.length_b   1.000
_cell.length_c   1.000
_cell.angle_alpha   90.00
_cell.angle_beta   90.00
_cell.angle_gamma   90.00
#
_symmetry.space_group_name_H-M   'P 1'
#
loop_
_entity.id
_entity.type
_entity.pdbx_description
1 polymer ?
#
loop_
_entity_poly.entity_id
_entity_poly.type
_entity_poly.pdbx_seq_one_letter_code
_entity_poly.pdbx_strand_id
1 'polypeptide(L)'
;VIIIAFVGFGLILVLGFNQLVESIPKYVDQADELVNAYKDFLVSLGIDKEDVSTVLNSINPADLVNSAVSFLGSLLGSFTNVILVVLLVVFLLIEAFSAPGKLAAEIRAGNEYLQRFFHVSDTLRKYFQLTTVVALATGVLDTIFFLIMGVDFAILWGIIAFLCSYIPTLGFWLAAIPPTILALLEFGPPQALIVFLGVVLINGFAET
;
A
#
# COMPACT_ATOMS: atom_id res chain seq x y z
N VAL A 1 -19.02 -3.22 -16.89
CA VAL A 1 -18.66 -2.07 -16.03
C VAL A 1 -17.67 -2.47 -14.93
N ILE A 2 -18.03 -3.41 -14.05
CA ILE A 2 -17.15 -3.84 -12.93
C ILE A 2 -15.78 -4.36 -13.40
N ILE A 3 -15.75 -5.24 -14.41
CA ILE A 3 -14.49 -5.76 -14.96
C ILE A 3 -13.61 -4.64 -15.54
N ILE A 4 -14.22 -3.68 -16.25
CA ILE A 4 -13.49 -2.54 -16.85
C ILE A 4 -12.90 -1.66 -15.74
N ALA A 5 -13.67 -1.38 -14.68
CA ALA A 5 -13.18 -0.61 -13.53
C ALA A 5 -12.02 -1.33 -12.83
N PHE A 6 -12.14 -2.64 -12.61
CA PHE A 6 -11.10 -3.45 -11.98
C PHE A 6 -9.81 -3.51 -12.82
N VAL A 7 -9.95 -3.72 -14.13
CA VAL A 7 -8.81 -3.71 -15.06
C VAL A 7 -8.16 -2.32 -15.10
N GLY A 8 -8.95 -1.25 -15.21
CA GLY A 8 -8.44 0.12 -15.20
C GLY A 8 -7.68 0.45 -13.91
N PHE A 9 -8.22 0.04 -12.76
CA PHE A 9 -7.59 0.20 -11.46
C PHE A 9 -6.24 -0.55 -11.37
N GLY A 10 -6.19 -1.81 -11.80
CA GLY A 10 -4.95 -2.57 -11.86
C GLY A 10 -3.91 -1.96 -12.80
N LEU A 11 -4.36 -1.38 -13.92
CA LEU A 11 -3.49 -0.73 -14.90
C LEU A 11 -2.85 0.54 -14.33
N ILE A 12 -3.62 1.37 -13.61
CA ILE A 12 -3.09 2.57 -12.92
C ILE A 12 -2.04 2.18 -11.89
N LEU A 13 -2.27 1.13 -11.11
CA LEU A 13 -1.31 0.61 -10.15
C LEU A 13 0.00 0.18 -10.80
N VAL A 14 -0.07 -0.62 -11.87
CA VAL A 14 1.11 -1.09 -12.61
C VAL A 14 1.88 0.08 -13.22
N LEU A 15 1.18 1.06 -13.80
CA LEU A 15 1.81 2.26 -14.36
C LEU A 15 2.50 3.10 -13.29
N GLY A 16 1.82 3.37 -12.17
CA GLY A 16 2.41 4.12 -11.07
C GLY A 16 3.62 3.42 -10.47
N PHE A 17 3.55 2.10 -10.30
CA PHE A 17 4.68 1.32 -9.81
C PHE A 17 5.85 1.30 -10.80
N ASN A 18 5.59 1.13 -12.10
CA ASN A 18 6.65 1.19 -13.10
C ASN A 18 7.32 2.57 -13.12
N GLN A 19 6.53 3.64 -13.01
CA GLN A 19 7.06 5.00 -12.95
C GLN A 19 7.91 5.25 -11.69
N LEU A 20 7.53 4.66 -10.54
CA LEU A 20 8.33 4.65 -9.32
C LEU A 20 9.67 3.92 -9.54
N VAL A 21 9.63 2.74 -10.16
CA VAL A 21 10.84 1.94 -10.46
C VAL A 21 11.78 2.69 -11.42
N GLU A 22 11.24 3.33 -12.46
CA GLU A 22 12.01 4.16 -13.39
C GLU A 22 12.65 5.37 -12.70
N SER A 23 12.02 5.87 -11.64
CA SER A 23 12.50 7.02 -10.86
C SER A 23 13.48 6.63 -9.74
N ILE A 24 13.79 5.34 -9.55
CA ILE A 24 14.75 4.90 -8.52
C ILE A 24 16.10 5.64 -8.59
N PRO A 25 16.77 5.77 -9.76
CA PRO A 25 18.06 6.45 -9.81
C PRO A 25 18.00 7.89 -9.28
N LYS A 26 16.93 8.63 -9.61
CA LYS A 26 16.66 9.98 -9.07
C LYS A 26 16.60 9.96 -7.54
N TYR A 27 15.91 8.99 -6.95
CA TYR A 27 15.77 8.89 -5.49
C TYR A 27 17.06 8.45 -4.79
N VAL A 28 17.92 7.67 -5.46
CA VAL A 28 19.27 7.37 -4.96
C VAL A 28 20.09 8.65 -4.90
N ASP A 29 20.10 9.45 -5.98
CA ASP A 29 20.85 10.71 -6.02
C ASP A 29 20.36 11.69 -4.92
N GLN A 30 19.04 11.83 -4.75
CA GLN A 30 18.45 12.64 -3.68
C GLN A 30 18.82 12.14 -2.28
N ALA A 31 18.90 10.83 -2.09
CA ALA A 31 19.29 10.24 -0.82
C ALA A 31 20.79 10.49 -0.53
N ASP A 32 21.65 10.44 -1.55
CA ASP A 32 23.06 10.83 -1.44
C ASP A 32 23.22 12.30 -1.07
N GLU A 33 22.47 13.20 -1.71
CA GLU A 33 22.44 14.64 -1.37
C GLU A 33 22.02 14.86 0.08
N LEU A 34 20.96 14.18 0.54
CA LEU A 34 20.45 14.29 1.91
C LEU A 34 21.47 13.77 2.93
N VAL A 35 22.13 12.65 2.66
CA VAL A 35 23.20 12.12 3.52
C VAL A 35 24.37 13.09 3.59
N ASN A 36 24.78 13.69 2.47
CA ASN A 36 25.87 14.67 2.44
C ASN A 36 25.51 15.97 3.18
N ALA A 37 24.28 16.46 3.02
CA ALA A 37 23.79 17.62 3.79
C ALA A 37 23.82 17.36 5.30
N TYR A 38 23.45 16.15 5.73
CA TYR A 38 23.55 15.74 7.13
C TYR A 38 25.01 15.62 7.61
N LYS A 39 25.92 15.08 6.77
CA LYS A 39 27.36 15.05 7.08
C LYS A 39 27.89 16.46 7.34
N ASP A 40 27.59 17.39 6.45
CA ASP A 40 28.04 18.79 6.57
C ASP A 40 27.46 19.47 7.81
N PHE A 41 26.19 19.21 8.12
CA PHE A 41 25.56 19.71 9.35
C PHE A 41 26.24 19.17 10.62
N LEU A 42 26.54 17.87 10.69
CA LEU A 42 27.21 17.27 11.85
C LEU A 42 28.63 17.78 12.04
N VAL A 43 29.37 17.97 10.94
CA VAL A 43 30.70 18.59 10.97
C VAL A 43 30.62 20.04 11.45
N SER A 44 29.60 20.79 11.02
CA SER A 44 29.39 22.18 11.47
C SER A 44 29.08 22.30 12.97
N LEU A 45 28.56 21.23 13.59
CA LEU A 45 28.32 21.12 15.03
C LEU A 45 29.58 20.73 15.84
N GLY A 46 30.72 20.55 15.17
CA GLY A 46 32.00 20.22 15.81
C GLY A 46 32.23 18.73 16.04
N ILE A 47 31.46 17.85 15.38
CA ILE A 47 31.70 16.40 15.42
C ILE A 47 32.83 16.07 14.44
N ASP A 48 33.78 15.23 14.89
CA ASP A 48 34.93 14.82 14.08
C ASP A 48 34.50 14.12 12.78
N LYS A 49 35.10 14.55 11.66
CA LYS A 49 34.81 14.02 10.32
C LYS A 49 35.02 12.52 10.22
N GLU A 50 35.97 11.99 10.99
CA GLU A 50 36.34 10.57 10.95
C GLU A 50 35.25 9.68 11.57
N ASP A 51 34.62 10.11 12.65
CA ASP A 51 33.50 9.40 13.28
C ASP A 51 32.22 9.48 12.43
N VAL A 52 31.94 10.66 11.88
CA VAL A 52 30.76 10.90 11.01
C VAL A 52 30.86 10.10 9.71
N SER A 53 32.03 10.08 9.09
CA SER A 53 32.25 9.34 7.83
C SER A 53 32.21 7.82 8.05
N THR A 54 32.73 7.31 9.16
CA THR A 54 32.69 5.86 9.46
C THR A 54 31.26 5.35 9.63
N VAL A 55 30.40 6.09 10.33
CA VAL A 55 28.99 5.70 10.53
C VAL A 55 28.16 5.91 9.28
N LEU A 56 28.27 7.06 8.61
CA LEU A 56 27.40 7.37 7.46
C LEU A 56 27.84 6.71 6.16
N ASN A 57 29.10 6.33 5.99
CA ASN A 57 29.52 5.54 4.82
C ASN A 57 29.13 4.06 4.92
N SER A 58 28.68 3.60 6.09
CA SER A 58 28.08 2.26 6.24
C SER A 58 26.66 2.18 5.71
N ILE A 59 26.01 3.35 5.50
CA ILE A 59 24.69 3.45 4.92
C ILE A 59 24.86 3.69 3.41
N ASN A 60 24.50 2.70 2.60
CA ASN A 60 24.41 2.84 1.17
C ASN A 60 22.99 3.30 0.79
N PRO A 61 22.78 4.54 0.33
CA PRO A 61 21.45 5.05 0.02
C PRO A 61 20.76 4.25 -1.09
N ALA A 62 21.54 3.74 -2.05
CA ALA A 62 21.03 2.86 -3.09
C ALA A 62 20.41 1.57 -2.51
N ASP A 63 21.05 0.96 -1.52
CA ASP A 63 20.55 -0.26 -0.90
C ASP A 63 19.27 0.00 -0.10
N LEU A 64 19.15 1.16 0.56
CA LEU A 64 17.93 1.55 1.26
C LEU A 64 16.75 1.75 0.30
N VAL A 65 16.95 2.53 -0.76
CA VAL A 65 15.91 2.78 -1.77
C VAL A 65 15.51 1.47 -2.46
N ASN A 66 16.47 0.65 -2.88
CA ASN A 66 16.20 -0.65 -3.50
C ASN A 66 15.48 -1.63 -2.54
N SER A 67 15.82 -1.62 -1.26
CA SER A 67 15.13 -2.43 -0.24
C SER A 67 13.69 -2.00 -0.07
N ALA A 68 13.41 -0.70 -0.03
CA ALA A 68 12.06 -0.16 0.05
C ALA A 68 11.23 -0.54 -1.18
N VAL A 69 11.77 -0.38 -2.39
CA VAL A 69 11.05 -0.71 -3.63
C VAL A 69 10.86 -2.23 -3.78
N SER A 70 11.85 -3.04 -3.43
CA SER A 70 11.70 -4.51 -3.48
C SER A 70 10.68 -5.01 -2.46
N PHE A 71 10.61 -4.42 -1.26
CA PHE A 71 9.56 -4.71 -0.29
C PHE A 71 8.17 -4.40 -0.86
N LEU A 72 7.98 -3.20 -1.45
CA LEU A 72 6.73 -2.84 -2.11
C LEU A 72 6.37 -3.78 -3.27
N GLY A 73 7.35 -4.08 -4.12
CA GLY A 73 7.18 -5.04 -5.23
C GLY A 73 6.78 -6.43 -4.74
N SER A 74 7.34 -6.88 -3.62
CA SER A 74 6.99 -8.17 -3.00
C SER A 74 5.54 -8.18 -2.51
N LEU A 75 5.09 -7.11 -1.87
CA LEU A 75 3.70 -6.97 -1.41
C LEU A 75 2.72 -6.97 -2.58
N LEU A 76 2.98 -6.19 -3.62
CA LEU A 76 2.16 -6.15 -4.84
C LEU A 76 2.14 -7.50 -5.55
N GLY A 77 3.27 -8.20 -5.61
CA GLY A 77 3.38 -9.55 -6.13
C GLY A 77 2.54 -10.55 -5.33
N SER A 78 2.54 -10.45 -4.00
CA SER A 78 1.69 -11.25 -3.12
C SER A 78 0.20 -10.97 -3.36
N PHE A 79 -0.22 -9.72 -3.52
CA PHE A 79 -1.60 -9.38 -3.89
C PHE A 79 -2.01 -10.01 -5.22
N THR A 80 -1.13 -9.98 -6.23
CA THR A 80 -1.39 -10.62 -7.53
C THR A 80 -1.63 -12.11 -7.37
N ASN A 81 -0.80 -12.81 -6.58
CA ASN A 81 -0.98 -14.24 -6.30
C ASN A 81 -2.29 -14.51 -5.55
N VAL A 82 -2.63 -13.71 -4.54
CA VAL A 82 -3.90 -13.84 -3.81
C VAL A 82 -5.09 -13.65 -4.75
N ILE A 83 -5.05 -12.65 -5.64
CA ILE A 83 -6.10 -12.41 -6.63
C ILE A 83 -6.24 -13.61 -7.56
N LEU A 84 -5.14 -14.19 -8.05
CA LEU A 84 -5.18 -15.37 -8.91
C LEU A 84 -5.79 -16.58 -8.19
N VAL A 85 -5.41 -16.81 -6.93
CA VAL A 85 -5.96 -17.89 -6.11
C VAL A 85 -7.45 -17.67 -5.88
N VAL A 86 -7.88 -16.47 -5.51
CA VAL A 86 -9.30 -16.12 -5.31
C VAL A 86 -10.08 -16.31 -6.61
N LEU A 87 -9.55 -15.85 -7.75
CA LEU A 87 -10.16 -16.02 -9.06
C LEU A 87 -10.31 -17.50 -9.42
N LEU A 88 -9.27 -18.31 -9.19
CA LEU A 88 -9.32 -19.75 -9.38
C LEU A 88 -10.38 -20.40 -8.48
N VAL A 89 -10.43 -20.03 -7.20
CA VAL A 89 -11.45 -20.53 -6.27
C VAL A 89 -12.85 -20.12 -6.73
N VAL A 90 -13.06 -18.88 -7.16
CA VAL A 90 -14.35 -18.41 -7.68
C VAL A 90 -14.75 -19.19 -8.93
N PHE A 91 -13.83 -19.43 -9.86
CA PHE A 91 -14.11 -20.26 -11.03
C PHE A 91 -14.45 -21.71 -10.66
N LEU A 92 -13.67 -22.32 -9.77
CA LEU A 92 -13.96 -23.66 -9.26
C LEU A 92 -15.29 -23.75 -8.54
N LEU A 93 -15.65 -22.74 -7.76
CA LEU A 93 -16.96 -22.68 -7.09
C LEU A 93 -18.07 -22.56 -8.13
N ILE A 94 -17.96 -21.64 -9.10
CA ILE A 94 -18.95 -21.53 -10.19
C ILE A 94 -19.11 -22.87 -10.89
N GLU A 95 -18.03 -23.56 -11.23
CA GLU A 95 -18.07 -24.88 -11.86
C GLU A 95 -18.71 -25.95 -10.95
N ALA A 96 -18.34 -26.00 -9.67
CA ALA A 96 -18.89 -26.93 -8.69
C ALA A 96 -20.40 -26.70 -8.42
N PHE A 97 -20.84 -25.45 -8.38
CA PHE A 97 -22.26 -25.07 -8.23
C PHE A 97 -23.05 -25.21 -9.55
N SER A 98 -22.37 -25.13 -10.70
CA SER A 98 -22.98 -25.34 -12.03
C SER A 98 -23.13 -26.82 -12.39
N ALA A 99 -22.49 -27.74 -11.63
CA ALA A 99 -22.63 -29.19 -11.81
C ALA A 99 -24.03 -29.67 -11.36
N PRO A 100 -24.95 -30.05 -12.29
CA PRO A 100 -26.38 -30.10 -12.00
C PRO A 100 -26.88 -31.24 -11.07
N GLY A 101 -26.00 -32.10 -10.54
CA GLY A 101 -26.42 -33.39 -9.96
C GLY A 101 -26.04 -33.67 -8.51
N LYS A 102 -24.86 -33.25 -8.05
CA LYS A 102 -24.30 -33.69 -6.75
C LYS A 102 -24.56 -32.69 -5.63
N LEU A 103 -24.32 -31.40 -5.88
CA LEU A 103 -24.54 -30.35 -4.89
C LEU A 103 -26.03 -30.16 -4.55
N ALA A 104 -26.91 -30.29 -5.55
CA ALA A 104 -28.36 -30.20 -5.35
C ALA A 104 -28.94 -31.34 -4.49
N ALA A 105 -28.26 -32.50 -4.41
CA ALA A 105 -28.65 -33.62 -3.56
C ALA A 105 -28.25 -33.37 -2.09
N GLU A 106 -27.05 -32.83 -1.84
CA GLU A 106 -26.59 -32.43 -0.50
C GLU A 106 -27.36 -31.22 0.06
N ILE A 107 -27.74 -30.26 -0.79
CA ILE A 107 -28.54 -29.08 -0.40
C ILE A 107 -29.96 -29.46 0.06
N ARG A 108 -30.57 -30.50 -0.53
CA ARG A 108 -31.90 -31.00 -0.13
C ARG A 108 -31.90 -31.75 1.21
N ALA A 109 -30.74 -32.16 1.73
CA ALA A 109 -30.63 -32.91 2.97
C ALA A 109 -30.81 -32.06 4.25
N GLY A 110 -31.17 -30.77 4.12
CA GLY A 110 -31.53 -29.93 5.28
C GLY A 110 -30.35 -29.60 6.19
N ASN A 111 -29.17 -29.40 5.62
CA ASN A 111 -27.94 -29.25 6.39
C ASN A 111 -27.89 -27.86 7.07
N GLU A 112 -27.99 -27.82 8.41
CA GLU A 112 -27.90 -26.62 9.26
C GLU A 112 -26.69 -25.71 8.94
N TYR A 113 -25.63 -26.30 8.40
CA TYR A 113 -24.41 -25.60 7.97
C TYR A 113 -24.67 -24.56 6.86
N LEU A 114 -25.60 -24.81 5.94
CA LEU A 114 -25.95 -23.86 4.86
C LEU A 114 -26.66 -22.63 5.42
N GLN A 115 -27.57 -22.80 6.39
CA GLN A 115 -28.26 -21.67 7.03
C GLN A 115 -27.29 -20.81 7.86
N ARG A 116 -26.32 -21.44 8.56
CA ARG A 116 -25.24 -20.71 9.25
C ARG A 116 -24.33 -19.97 8.25
N PHE A 117 -24.05 -20.54 7.08
CA PHE A 117 -23.29 -19.88 6.01
C PHE A 117 -23.97 -18.60 5.50
N PHE A 118 -25.29 -18.62 5.28
CA PHE A 118 -26.03 -17.43 4.85
C PHE A 118 -26.08 -16.33 5.92
N HIS A 119 -26.12 -16.68 7.21
CA HIS A 119 -26.09 -15.71 8.31
C HIS A 119 -24.71 -15.05 8.48
N VAL A 120 -23.63 -15.83 8.36
CA VAL A 120 -22.25 -15.29 8.35
C VAL A 120 -22.03 -14.39 7.12
N SER A 121 -22.62 -14.74 5.97
CA SER A 121 -22.51 -13.95 4.73
C SER A 121 -23.12 -12.55 4.85
N ASP A 122 -24.22 -12.37 5.58
CA ASP A 122 -24.87 -11.05 5.70
C ASP A 122 -24.08 -10.10 6.62
N THR A 123 -23.49 -10.63 7.69
CA THR A 123 -22.57 -9.88 8.56
C THR A 123 -21.28 -9.51 7.83
N LEU A 124 -20.70 -10.45 7.07
CA LEU A 124 -19.52 -10.17 6.23
C LEU A 124 -19.84 -9.13 5.16
N ARG A 125 -20.99 -9.23 4.48
CA ARG A 125 -21.39 -8.27 3.46
C ARG A 125 -21.52 -6.86 4.02
N LYS A 126 -22.17 -6.68 5.17
CA LYS A 126 -22.29 -5.37 5.83
C LYS A 126 -20.94 -4.82 6.26
N TYR A 127 -20.07 -5.68 6.81
CA TYR A 127 -18.70 -5.31 7.14
C TYR A 127 -17.92 -4.83 5.91
N PHE A 128 -17.84 -5.65 4.85
CA PHE A 128 -17.12 -5.29 3.63
C PHE A 128 -17.67 -4.03 2.95
N GLN A 129 -18.98 -3.79 3.01
CA GLN A 129 -19.57 -2.56 2.48
C GLN A 129 -19.08 -1.33 3.25
N LEU A 130 -19.15 -1.36 4.59
CA LEU A 130 -18.68 -0.26 5.44
C LEU A 130 -17.17 -0.05 5.27
N THR A 131 -16.38 -1.12 5.35
CA THR A 131 -14.92 -1.07 5.16
C THR A 131 -14.55 -0.51 3.79
N THR A 132 -15.28 -0.87 2.72
CA THR A 132 -15.01 -0.34 1.38
C THR A 132 -15.27 1.16 1.29
N VAL A 133 -16.36 1.65 1.89
CA VAL A 133 -16.67 3.10 1.87
C VAL A 133 -15.62 3.89 2.64
N VAL A 134 -15.24 3.40 3.84
CA VAL A 134 -14.21 4.04 4.66
C VAL A 134 -12.86 4.00 3.94
N ALA A 135 -12.42 2.84 3.48
CA ALA A 135 -11.17 2.70 2.73
C ALA A 135 -11.12 3.62 1.51
N LEU A 136 -12.22 3.70 0.75
CA LEU A 136 -12.29 4.55 -0.45
C LEU A 136 -12.16 6.03 -0.07
N ALA A 137 -12.84 6.46 0.99
CA ALA A 137 -12.71 7.82 1.49
C ALA A 137 -11.26 8.11 1.92
N THR A 138 -10.63 7.21 2.66
CA THR A 138 -9.22 7.32 3.10
C THR A 138 -8.29 7.44 1.91
N GLY A 139 -8.37 6.54 0.92
CA GLY A 139 -7.50 6.58 -0.25
C GLY A 139 -7.67 7.84 -1.10
N VAL A 140 -8.90 8.34 -1.25
CA VAL A 140 -9.17 9.60 -1.95
C VAL A 140 -8.60 10.80 -1.19
N LEU A 141 -8.77 10.82 0.15
CA LEU A 141 -8.21 11.87 1.00
C LEU A 141 -6.68 11.88 0.94
N ASP A 142 -6.05 10.71 1.01
CA ASP A 142 -4.60 10.56 0.88
C ASP A 142 -4.11 11.03 -0.51
N THR A 143 -4.78 10.64 -1.61
CA THR A 143 -4.44 11.14 -2.94
C THR A 143 -4.52 12.66 -3.01
N ILE A 144 -5.61 13.26 -2.52
CA ILE A 144 -5.78 14.72 -2.53
C ILE A 144 -4.68 15.37 -1.68
N PHE A 145 -4.38 14.80 -0.52
CA PHE A 145 -3.34 15.29 0.38
C PHE A 145 -1.96 15.27 -0.30
N PHE A 146 -1.56 14.15 -0.91
CA PHE A 146 -0.30 14.05 -1.63
C PHE A 146 -0.23 14.98 -2.85
N LEU A 147 -1.33 15.16 -3.58
CA LEU A 147 -1.39 16.13 -4.69
C LEU A 147 -1.18 17.57 -4.21
N ILE A 148 -1.76 17.95 -3.06
CA ILE A 148 -1.58 19.28 -2.47
C ILE A 148 -0.14 19.47 -2.00
N MET A 149 0.46 18.45 -1.40
CA MET A 149 1.85 18.46 -0.94
C MET A 149 2.86 18.40 -2.09
N GLY A 150 2.42 18.02 -3.29
CA GLY A 150 3.27 17.86 -4.47
C GLY A 150 4.13 16.59 -4.44
N VAL A 151 3.78 15.60 -3.62
CA VAL A 151 4.52 14.33 -3.50
C VAL A 151 4.34 13.50 -4.77
N ASP A 152 5.42 12.96 -5.31
CA ASP A 152 5.36 12.11 -6.50
C ASP A 152 4.49 10.86 -6.25
N PHE A 153 3.82 10.41 -7.32
CA PHE A 153 2.94 9.23 -7.31
C PHE A 153 1.74 9.30 -6.34
N ALA A 154 1.19 10.50 -6.09
CA ALA A 154 0.02 10.71 -5.23
C ALA A 154 -1.16 9.73 -5.48
N ILE A 155 -1.44 9.40 -6.74
CA ILE A 155 -2.49 8.44 -7.12
C ILE A 155 -2.11 7.00 -6.72
N LEU A 156 -0.85 6.60 -6.93
CA LEU A 156 -0.35 5.28 -6.53
C LEU A 156 -0.50 5.11 -5.02
N TRP A 157 -0.07 6.11 -4.24
CA TRP A 157 -0.12 6.04 -2.78
C TRP A 157 -1.53 5.99 -2.23
N GLY A 158 -2.47 6.79 -2.76
CA GLY A 158 -3.86 6.71 -2.31
C GLY A 158 -4.55 5.40 -2.71
N ILE A 159 -4.17 4.80 -3.84
CA ILE A 159 -4.64 3.45 -4.18
C ILE A 159 -4.05 2.40 -3.22
N ILE A 160 -2.77 2.47 -2.90
CA ILE A 160 -2.14 1.58 -1.92
C ILE A 160 -2.81 1.76 -0.57
N ALA A 161 -3.04 2.99 -0.10
CA ALA A 161 -3.76 3.28 1.14
C ALA A 161 -5.18 2.68 1.15
N PHE A 162 -5.92 2.81 0.05
CA PHE A 162 -7.23 2.16 -0.13
C PHE A 162 -7.14 0.64 0.02
N LEU A 163 -6.19 -0.02 -0.65
CA LEU A 163 -6.03 -1.48 -0.59
C LEU A 163 -5.58 -1.95 0.80
N CYS A 164 -4.64 -1.22 1.38
CA CYS A 164 -4.04 -1.50 2.68
C CYS A 164 -5.07 -1.30 3.82
N SER A 165 -6.04 -0.41 3.67
CA SER A 165 -7.12 -0.17 4.64
C SER A 165 -8.01 -1.40 4.91
N TYR A 166 -7.97 -2.44 4.07
CA TYR A 166 -8.66 -3.70 4.33
C TYR A 166 -7.94 -4.59 5.36
N ILE A 167 -6.68 -4.31 5.67
CA ILE A 167 -5.87 -5.06 6.64
C ILE A 167 -5.69 -4.18 7.89
N PRO A 168 -6.46 -4.42 8.98
CA PRO A 168 -6.43 -3.58 10.16
C PRO A 168 -5.01 -3.42 10.71
N THR A 169 -4.63 -2.22 11.15
CA THR A 169 -3.33 -1.83 11.74
C THR A 169 -2.10 -1.90 10.81
N LEU A 170 -2.03 -2.88 9.90
CA LEU A 170 -0.97 -2.96 8.89
C LEU A 170 -1.19 -1.93 7.79
N GLY A 171 -2.46 -1.63 7.50
CA GLY A 171 -2.85 -0.72 6.44
C GLY A 171 -2.26 0.67 6.61
N PHE A 172 -2.39 1.21 7.82
CA PHE A 172 -1.85 2.48 8.26
C PHE A 172 -0.35 2.63 7.98
N TRP A 173 0.47 1.68 8.42
CA TRP A 173 1.94 1.77 8.28
C TRP A 173 2.38 1.65 6.83
N LEU A 174 1.70 0.80 6.06
CA LEU A 174 1.95 0.63 4.63
C LEU A 174 1.58 1.86 3.82
N ALA A 175 0.54 2.60 4.24
CA ALA A 175 0.15 3.86 3.62
C ALA A 175 1.07 5.02 4.00
N ALA A 176 1.64 5.02 5.21
CA ALA A 176 2.42 6.15 5.73
C ALA A 176 3.91 6.09 5.38
N ILE A 177 4.56 4.93 5.53
CA ILE A 177 6.03 4.83 5.48
C ILE A 177 6.58 5.21 4.08
N PRO A 178 6.13 4.59 2.98
CA PRO A 178 6.73 4.86 1.67
C PRO A 178 6.60 6.31 1.19
N PRO A 179 5.42 6.97 1.21
CA PRO A 179 5.32 8.36 0.76
C PRO A 179 6.03 9.33 1.70
N THR A 180 6.16 9.01 3.00
CA THR A 180 6.96 9.81 3.93
C THR A 180 8.44 9.75 3.56
N ILE A 181 8.96 8.57 3.21
CA ILE A 181 10.34 8.43 2.75
C ILE A 181 10.55 9.23 1.45
N LEU A 182 9.62 9.12 0.48
CA LEU A 182 9.72 9.92 -0.74
C LEU A 182 9.71 11.43 -0.45
N ALA A 183 8.80 11.90 0.39
CA ALA A 183 8.74 13.30 0.77
C ALA A 183 10.03 13.77 1.49
N LEU A 184 10.68 12.88 2.25
CA LEU A 184 11.97 13.14 2.87
C LEU A 184 13.07 13.33 1.83
N LEU A 185 13.10 12.49 0.80
CA LEU A 185 14.08 12.59 -0.29
C LEU A 185 13.84 13.81 -1.19
N GLU A 186 12.57 14.15 -1.46
CA GLU A 186 12.22 15.23 -2.39
C GLU A 186 12.30 16.62 -1.78
N PHE A 187 11.84 16.76 -0.53
CA PHE A 187 11.62 18.06 0.10
C PHE A 187 12.40 18.25 1.40
N GLY A 188 12.98 17.17 1.95
CA GLY A 188 13.71 17.18 3.20
C GLY A 188 12.84 16.92 4.45
N PRO A 189 13.46 16.96 5.64
CA PRO A 189 12.81 16.53 6.89
C PRO A 189 11.53 17.28 7.30
N PRO A 190 11.42 18.62 7.15
CA PRO A 190 10.23 19.34 7.62
C PRO A 190 8.96 18.94 6.86
N GLN A 191 9.03 18.86 5.53
CA GLN A 191 7.93 18.44 4.68
C GLN A 191 7.59 16.96 4.89
N ALA A 192 8.59 16.09 5.05
CA ALA A 192 8.38 14.69 5.37
C ALA A 192 7.58 14.50 6.67
N LEU A 193 7.87 15.31 7.69
CA LEU A 193 7.13 15.27 8.95
C LEU A 193 5.66 15.70 8.77
N ILE A 194 5.40 16.73 7.94
CA ILE A 194 4.03 17.16 7.61
C ILE A 194 3.29 16.05 6.86
N VAL A 195 3.96 15.41 5.88
CA VAL A 195 3.39 14.29 5.13
C VAL A 195 3.05 13.14 6.07
N PHE A 196 4.00 12.72 6.91
CA PHE A 196 3.80 11.67 7.90
C PHE A 196 2.60 11.96 8.81
N LEU A 197 2.58 13.13 9.43
CA LEU A 197 1.49 13.52 10.33
C LEU A 197 0.15 13.60 9.59
N GLY A 198 0.11 14.11 8.36
CA GLY A 198 -1.10 14.16 7.55
C GLY A 198 -1.68 12.77 7.28
N VAL A 199 -0.84 11.84 6.83
CA VAL A 199 -1.26 10.45 6.56
C VAL A 199 -1.69 9.75 7.85
N VAL A 200 -0.96 9.96 8.95
CA VAL A 200 -1.32 9.42 10.27
C VAL A 200 -2.67 9.93 10.73
N LEU A 201 -2.95 11.22 10.54
CA LEU A 201 -4.23 11.80 10.92
C LEU A 201 -5.36 11.20 10.07
N ILE A 202 -5.21 11.18 8.74
CA ILE A 202 -6.23 10.65 7.82
C ILE A 202 -6.54 9.18 8.14
N ASN A 203 -5.51 8.35 8.25
CA ASN A 203 -5.67 6.90 8.45
C ASN A 203 -6.06 6.54 9.90
N GLY A 204 -5.62 7.32 10.90
CA GLY A 204 -6.00 7.12 12.30
C GLY A 204 -7.51 7.29 12.54
N PHE A 205 -8.16 8.22 11.83
CA PHE A 205 -9.62 8.35 11.86
C PHE A 205 -10.36 7.19 11.20
N ALA A 206 -9.71 6.47 10.26
CA ALA A 206 -10.30 5.31 9.60
C ALA A 206 -10.23 4.04 10.46
N GLU A 207 -9.28 3.96 11.39
CA GLU A 207 -9.08 2.82 12.29
C GLU A 207 -9.83 2.95 13.64
N THR A 208 -10.49 4.09 13.91
CA THR A 208 -11.26 4.34 15.14
C THR A 208 -12.75 4.01 14.99
#